data_AF-E1JT70-F1
#
_entry.id   AF-E1JT70-F1
#
_cell.length_a   1.000
_cell.length_b   1.000
_cell.length_c   1.000
_cell.angle_alpha   90.00
_cell.angle_beta   90.00
_cell.angle_gamma   90.00
#
_symmetry.space_group_name_H-M   'P 1'
#
loop_
_entity.id
_entity.type
_entity.pdbx_description
1 polymer ?
#
loop_
_entity_poly.entity_id
_entity_poly.type
_entity_poly.pdbx_seq_one_letter_code
_entity_poly.pdbx_strand_id
1 'polypeptide(L)'
;MDSDSKPHTEYQNSIGGTGGPGLPGGPINPFKTNDNTPLSIDDLNNEVRNERINMFVGMTGGVGLPGDLQYNEQGKVVSDVSPEVEAQLVKLTRDKIDKMDLDELKTLIVENNRELVDTLNKVHAHNGNRGYTIGRALLRVQYLTDSANLKSGFSAWMKENLDRRTLSKRTCQKYMDIARMADALDYLPLGIEKLAALSPILKQMEGLNPTAPIRDFTEKLEVNLKDCQDVEAMRFEIGVGMGMAKLRHHGFTEMPKELVRKFMESGFELNKKDFDAMKVAQESGGSPTKYLENIIKFNKRPDASHTGGASTPPKNLMEQTQEIRDTVTKLLKAPTIKGNINIDRIDALIQDLEALKSRLKSSSNQTAESTTWIRRPKPGLP
;
A
#
# COMPACT_ATOMS: atom_id res chain seq x y z
N MET A 1 82.46 -14.16 20.04
CA MET A 1 82.48 -14.88 18.75
C MET A 1 81.05 -14.92 18.25
N ASP A 2 80.44 -13.77 17.93
CA ASP A 2 80.77 -12.89 16.78
C ASP A 2 80.73 -13.70 15.48
N SER A 3 80.11 -13.29 14.39
CA SER A 3 79.23 -12.19 14.01
C SER A 3 78.78 -12.53 12.58
N ASP A 4 77.84 -11.73 12.04
CA ASP A 4 77.60 -11.55 10.59
C ASP A 4 76.81 -12.65 9.87
N SER A 5 75.89 -12.37 8.95
CA SER A 5 75.43 -11.12 8.34
C SER A 5 74.14 -11.45 7.55
N LYS A 6 73.21 -10.50 7.46
CA LYS A 6 72.14 -10.53 6.42
C LYS A 6 72.74 -10.11 5.07
N PRO A 7 72.08 -10.45 3.95
CA PRO A 7 71.27 -9.38 3.32
C PRO A 7 69.90 -9.83 2.77
N HIS A 8 69.04 -8.81 2.59
CA HIS A 8 67.83 -8.75 1.76
C HIS A 8 68.12 -9.20 0.31
N THR A 9 67.20 -9.72 -0.50
CA THR A 9 65.95 -9.17 -1.11
C THR A 9 65.32 -10.38 -1.86
N GLU A 10 64.03 -10.54 -2.15
CA GLU A 10 63.21 -9.72 -3.04
C GLU A 10 61.78 -10.27 -3.08
N TYR A 11 60.82 -9.38 -3.30
CA TYR A 11 59.39 -9.61 -3.49
C TYR A 11 59.09 -10.52 -4.69
N GLN A 12 58.04 -11.37 -4.59
CA GLN A 12 57.02 -11.45 -5.64
C GLN A 12 55.76 -12.25 -5.22
N ASN A 13 54.64 -11.53 -5.22
CA ASN A 13 53.28 -11.96 -5.60
C ASN A 13 52.61 -13.09 -4.81
N SER A 14 52.12 -12.78 -3.61
CA SER A 14 50.85 -13.36 -3.16
C SER A 14 49.71 -12.56 -3.80
N ILE A 15 49.12 -13.11 -4.85
CA ILE A 15 47.83 -12.69 -5.40
C ILE A 15 46.84 -12.76 -4.24
N GLY A 16 46.42 -11.60 -3.74
CA GLY A 16 45.41 -11.46 -2.71
C GLY A 16 44.07 -11.94 -3.26
N GLY A 17 43.70 -13.18 -2.94
CA GLY A 17 42.35 -13.66 -3.13
C GLY A 17 41.41 -12.90 -2.19
N THR A 18 40.72 -11.89 -2.69
CA THR A 18 39.61 -11.21 -2.02
C THR A 18 38.33 -12.05 -2.09
N GLY A 19 38.42 -13.30 -1.63
CA GLY A 19 37.31 -14.22 -1.45
C GLY A 19 37.18 -14.54 0.04
N GLY A 20 36.72 -13.56 0.82
CA GLY A 20 36.35 -13.80 2.21
C GLY A 20 34.97 -14.44 2.30
N PRO A 21 34.74 -15.38 3.24
CA PRO A 21 33.46 -16.05 3.42
C PRO A 21 32.38 -15.06 3.88
N GLY A 22 31.13 -15.35 3.49
CA GLY A 22 29.96 -14.48 3.68
C GLY A 22 29.79 -13.88 5.07
N LEU A 23 29.32 -12.63 5.05
CA LEU A 23 28.69 -11.81 6.09
C LEU A 23 28.45 -12.48 7.46
N PRO A 24 28.98 -11.92 8.55
CA PRO A 24 28.19 -11.76 9.74
C PRO A 24 27.27 -10.54 9.52
N GLY A 25 26.03 -10.80 9.12
CA GLY A 25 24.92 -9.88 9.37
C GLY A 25 24.83 -9.67 10.87
N GLY A 26 25.53 -8.66 11.37
CA GLY A 26 25.43 -8.25 12.76
C GLY A 26 23.96 -7.93 13.03
N PRO A 27 23.37 -8.40 14.14
CA PRO A 27 21.97 -8.13 14.42
C PRO A 27 21.75 -6.62 14.39
N ILE A 28 20.86 -6.15 13.51
CA ILE A 28 20.13 -4.91 13.73
C ILE A 28 19.49 -5.13 15.09
N ASN A 29 20.11 -4.57 16.13
CA ASN A 29 19.56 -4.62 17.47
C ASN A 29 18.20 -3.95 17.32
N PRO A 30 17.08 -4.68 17.50
CA PRO A 30 15.77 -4.05 17.39
C PRO A 30 15.72 -3.04 18.52
N PHE A 31 15.92 -1.76 18.20
CA PHE A 31 15.79 -0.59 19.06
C PHE A 31 15.94 -0.94 20.55
N LYS A 32 17.17 -1.06 21.05
CA LYS A 32 17.40 -1.02 22.50
C LYS A 32 17.19 0.42 22.96
N THR A 33 15.94 0.88 22.97
CA THR A 33 15.55 2.04 23.79
C THR A 33 15.45 1.54 25.23
N ASN A 34 16.60 1.27 25.84
CA ASN A 34 16.65 0.92 27.27
C ASN A 34 16.41 2.13 28.17
N ASP A 35 16.32 3.34 27.60
CA ASP A 35 15.90 4.54 28.30
C ASP A 35 14.60 5.05 27.68
N ASN A 36 13.56 5.22 28.51
CA ASN A 36 12.25 5.77 28.14
C ASN A 36 12.31 7.26 27.70
N THR A 37 13.47 7.78 27.32
CA THR A 37 13.67 9.12 26.80
C THR A 37 13.30 9.16 25.32
N PRO A 38 12.45 10.10 24.88
CA PRO A 38 12.28 10.38 23.46
C PRO A 38 13.65 10.59 22.81
N LEU A 39 13.96 9.82 21.77
CA LEU A 39 15.18 10.02 20.97
C LEU A 39 15.21 11.45 20.44
N SER A 40 16.31 12.15 20.64
CA SER A 40 16.52 13.42 19.95
C SER A 40 16.74 13.16 18.45
N ILE A 41 16.56 14.20 17.63
CA ILE A 41 16.86 14.11 16.19
C ILE A 41 18.34 13.72 15.99
N ASP A 42 19.22 14.21 16.85
CA ASP A 42 20.65 13.95 16.77
C ASP A 42 20.98 12.49 17.13
N ASP A 43 20.33 11.92 18.16
CA ASP A 43 20.48 10.50 18.51
C ASP A 43 20.01 9.59 17.36
N LEU A 44 18.86 9.91 16.76
CA LEU A 44 18.34 9.16 15.62
C LEU A 44 19.26 9.27 14.40
N ASN A 45 19.79 10.47 14.13
CA ASN A 45 20.76 10.66 13.05
C ASN A 45 22.04 9.85 13.29
N ASN A 46 22.49 9.75 14.55
CA ASN A 46 23.65 8.95 14.92
C ASN A 46 23.38 7.44 14.74
N GLU A 47 22.20 6.93 15.12
CA GLU A 47 21.81 5.53 14.87
C GLU A 47 21.78 5.21 13.37
N VAL A 48 21.10 6.05 12.56
CA VAL A 48 21.04 5.89 11.09
C VAL A 48 22.42 6.02 10.46
N ARG A 49 23.31 6.86 11.01
CA ARG A 49 24.70 6.94 10.57
C ARG A 49 25.46 5.64 10.81
N ASN A 50 25.32 5.04 11.99
CA ASN A 50 25.95 3.76 12.31
C ASN A 50 25.45 2.62 11.41
N GLU A 51 24.14 2.58 11.11
CA GLU A 51 23.58 1.60 10.18
C GLU A 51 24.17 1.73 8.77
N ARG A 52 24.32 2.96 8.25
CA ARG A 52 24.92 3.21 6.93
C ARG A 52 26.39 2.78 6.87
N ILE A 53 27.16 3.02 7.95
CA ILE A 53 28.55 2.57 8.02
C ILE A 53 28.62 1.05 8.01
N ASN A 54 27.78 0.38 8.79
CA ASN A 54 27.71 -1.08 8.81
C ASN A 54 27.33 -1.65 7.44
N MET A 55 26.37 -1.02 6.74
CA MET A 55 25.99 -1.40 5.38
C MET A 55 27.16 -1.25 4.41
N PHE A 56 27.91 -0.15 4.47
CA PHE A 56 29.10 0.03 3.64
C PHE A 56 30.18 -1.01 3.94
N VAL A 57 30.52 -1.22 5.22
CA VAL A 57 31.49 -2.24 5.65
C VAL A 57 31.07 -3.63 5.16
N GLY A 58 29.80 -3.98 5.30
CA GLY A 58 29.23 -5.23 4.80
C GLY A 58 29.37 -5.36 3.29
N MET A 59 29.09 -4.28 2.54
CA MET A 59 29.26 -4.25 1.10
C MET A 59 30.73 -4.40 0.69
N THR A 60 31.67 -3.68 1.32
CA THR A 60 33.07 -3.59 0.87
C THR A 60 34.04 -4.57 1.55
N GLY A 61 33.58 -5.32 2.55
CA GLY A 61 34.47 -6.10 3.42
C GLY A 61 35.39 -5.21 4.26
N GLY A 62 35.02 -3.94 4.49
CA GLY A 62 35.83 -2.96 5.22
C GLY A 62 36.97 -2.33 4.42
N VAL A 63 37.07 -2.59 3.11
CA VAL A 63 38.09 -1.97 2.24
C VAL A 63 37.69 -0.53 1.90
N GLY A 64 38.61 0.41 2.11
CA GLY A 64 38.42 1.84 1.78
C GLY A 64 37.70 2.66 2.84
N LEU A 65 37.70 2.22 4.11
CA LEU A 65 37.15 3.00 5.20
C LEU A 65 37.95 4.30 5.41
N PRO A 66 37.28 5.46 5.59
CA PRO A 66 37.95 6.69 5.98
C PRO A 66 38.64 6.52 7.35
N GLY A 67 39.82 7.11 7.50
CA GLY A 67 40.73 6.87 8.63
C GLY A 67 40.23 7.29 10.02
N ASP A 68 39.09 7.99 10.10
CA ASP A 68 38.52 8.48 11.36
C ASP A 68 37.54 7.49 12.01
N LEU A 69 37.22 6.36 11.36
CA LEU A 69 36.32 5.34 11.90
C LEU A 69 37.06 4.43 12.90
N GLN A 70 36.66 4.47 14.16
CA GLN A 70 37.12 3.55 15.20
C GLN A 70 36.02 2.55 15.52
N TYR A 71 36.39 1.29 15.71
CA TYR A 71 35.46 0.22 16.06
C TYR A 71 35.81 -0.37 17.42
N ASN A 72 34.81 -0.78 18.19
CA ASN A 72 35.03 -1.61 19.37
C ASN A 72 35.18 -3.09 19.00
N GLU A 73 35.49 -3.93 20.00
CA GLU A 73 35.63 -5.39 19.88
C GLU A 73 34.36 -6.09 19.34
N GLN A 74 33.21 -5.40 19.32
CA GLN A 74 31.92 -5.90 18.84
C GLN A 74 31.62 -5.44 17.40
N GLY A 75 32.58 -4.79 16.73
CA GLY A 75 32.44 -4.27 15.37
C GLY A 75 31.54 -3.03 15.26
N LYS A 76 31.27 -2.32 16.37
CA LYS A 76 30.48 -1.09 16.37
C LYS A 76 31.38 0.13 16.27
N VAL A 77 30.97 1.10 15.46
CA VAL A 77 31.62 2.41 15.39
C VAL A 77 31.55 3.09 16.76
N VAL A 78 32.69 3.55 17.27
CA VAL A 78 32.82 4.23 18.57
C VAL A 78 33.40 5.64 18.47
N SER A 79 33.87 6.06 17.29
CA SER A 79 34.29 7.44 17.06
C SER A 79 33.14 8.31 16.53
N ASP A 80 33.19 9.59 16.88
CA ASP A 80 32.36 10.60 16.22
C ASP A 80 32.75 10.69 14.74
N VAL A 81 31.74 10.51 13.88
CA VAL A 81 31.91 10.49 12.44
C VAL A 81 31.73 11.91 11.91
N SER A 82 32.78 12.47 11.31
CA SER A 82 32.71 13.80 10.71
C SER A 82 31.79 13.81 9.47
N PRO A 83 31.15 14.95 9.14
CA PRO A 83 30.37 15.10 7.91
C PRO A 83 31.17 14.75 6.65
N GLU A 84 32.47 15.02 6.65
CA GLU A 84 33.38 14.71 5.54
C GLU A 84 33.55 13.20 5.35
N VAL A 85 33.70 12.45 6.45
CA VAL A 85 33.77 10.99 6.44
C VAL A 85 32.45 10.39 5.96
N GLU A 86 31.32 10.92 6.42
CA GLU A 86 29.99 10.50 5.96
C GLU A 86 29.82 10.72 4.45
N ALA A 87 30.22 11.88 3.93
CA ALA A 87 30.17 12.18 2.51
C ALA A 87 31.06 11.24 1.68
N GLN A 88 32.25 10.90 2.18
CA GLN A 88 33.15 9.95 1.53
C GLN A 88 32.57 8.54 1.50
N LEU A 89 32.00 8.06 2.60
CA LEU A 89 31.33 6.76 2.65
C LEU A 89 30.16 6.69 1.67
N VAL A 90 29.29 7.71 1.64
CA VAL A 90 28.17 7.78 0.69
C VAL A 90 28.67 7.72 -0.75
N LYS A 91 29.77 8.43 -1.06
CA LYS A 91 30.39 8.38 -2.38
C LYS A 91 30.90 6.99 -2.71
N LEU A 92 31.65 6.35 -1.81
CA LEU A 92 32.20 5.01 -2.03
C LEU A 92 31.11 3.94 -2.18
N THR A 93 30.02 4.03 -1.40
CA THR A 93 28.85 3.16 -1.55
C THR A 93 28.25 3.28 -2.94
N ARG A 94 28.03 4.52 -3.42
CA ARG A 94 27.50 4.79 -4.76
C ARG A 94 28.42 4.28 -5.85
N ASP A 95 29.71 4.65 -5.79
CA ASP A 95 30.72 4.24 -6.75
C ASP A 95 30.85 2.71 -6.83
N LYS A 96 30.60 2.00 -5.72
CA LYS A 96 30.57 0.54 -5.71
C LYS A 96 29.29 0.01 -6.38
N ILE A 97 28.12 0.51 -6.00
CA ILE A 97 26.83 0.10 -6.61
C ILE A 97 26.85 0.31 -8.13
N ASP A 98 27.39 1.45 -8.59
CA ASP A 98 27.46 1.80 -10.01
C ASP A 98 28.38 0.87 -10.82
N LYS A 99 29.24 0.09 -10.15
CA LYS A 99 30.18 -0.86 -10.76
C LYS A 99 29.76 -2.31 -10.59
N MET A 100 28.74 -2.60 -9.79
CA MET A 100 28.23 -3.96 -9.60
C MET A 100 27.56 -4.48 -10.86
N ASP A 101 27.68 -5.78 -11.10
CA ASP A 101 26.90 -6.43 -12.16
C ASP A 101 25.44 -6.72 -11.75
N LEU A 102 24.63 -7.23 -12.67
CA LEU A 102 23.21 -7.48 -12.42
C LEU A 102 22.96 -8.54 -11.34
N ASP A 103 23.80 -9.57 -11.24
CA ASP A 103 23.62 -10.65 -10.27
C ASP A 103 24.05 -10.21 -8.87
N GLU A 104 25.12 -9.41 -8.77
CA GLU A 104 25.54 -8.73 -7.54
C GLU A 104 24.47 -7.75 -7.05
N LEU A 105 23.92 -6.92 -7.93
CA LEU A 105 22.85 -5.99 -7.60
C LEU A 105 21.59 -6.72 -7.13
N LYS A 106 21.20 -7.80 -7.82
CA LYS A 106 20.06 -8.62 -7.42
C LYS A 106 20.26 -9.19 -6.02
N THR A 107 21.43 -9.74 -5.74
CA THR A 107 21.77 -10.30 -4.43
C THR A 107 21.70 -9.23 -3.35
N LEU A 108 22.34 -8.08 -3.58
CA LEU A 108 22.31 -6.94 -2.66
C LEU A 108 20.89 -6.48 -2.36
N ILE A 109 20.04 -6.33 -3.38
CA ILE A 109 18.64 -5.91 -3.23
C ILE A 109 17.86 -6.92 -2.39
N VAL A 110 17.97 -8.21 -2.70
CA VAL A 110 17.21 -9.28 -2.03
C VAL A 110 17.61 -9.39 -0.56
N GLU A 111 18.91 -9.36 -0.26
CA GLU A 111 19.42 -9.46 1.12
C GLU A 111 19.00 -8.25 1.96
N ASN A 112 19.23 -7.03 1.46
CA ASN A 112 18.82 -5.82 2.19
C ASN A 112 17.30 -5.74 2.37
N ASN A 113 16.52 -6.16 1.36
CA ASN A 113 15.07 -6.20 1.49
C ASN A 113 14.62 -7.24 2.54
N ARG A 114 15.29 -8.39 2.62
CA ARG A 114 14.99 -9.41 3.64
C ARG A 114 15.27 -8.89 5.05
N GLU A 115 16.41 -8.25 5.28
CA GLU A 115 16.75 -7.66 6.58
C GLU A 115 15.80 -6.52 6.98
N LEU A 116 15.42 -5.68 6.00
CA LEU A 116 14.42 -4.64 6.18
C LEU A 116 13.07 -5.22 6.58
N VAL A 117 12.59 -6.25 5.85
CA VAL A 117 11.31 -6.91 6.13
C VAL A 117 11.32 -7.55 7.52
N ASP A 118 12.38 -8.25 7.91
CA ASP A 118 12.51 -8.84 9.25
C ASP A 118 12.45 -7.79 10.35
N THR A 119 13.10 -6.64 10.14
CA THR A 119 13.06 -5.50 11.08
C THR A 119 11.66 -4.90 11.15
N LEU A 120 11.03 -4.64 10.01
CA LEU A 120 9.67 -4.13 9.93
C LEU A 120 8.66 -5.07 10.61
N ASN A 121 8.80 -6.37 10.44
CA ASN A 121 7.94 -7.37 11.08
C ASN A 121 8.01 -7.30 12.61
N LYS A 122 9.21 -7.17 13.17
CA LYS A 122 9.41 -6.97 14.62
C LYS A 122 8.80 -5.65 15.10
N VAL A 123 9.01 -4.57 14.35
CA VAL A 123 8.42 -3.25 14.64
C VAL A 123 6.89 -3.32 14.59
N HIS A 124 6.31 -4.00 13.60
CA HIS A 124 4.88 -4.20 13.49
C HIS A 124 4.31 -4.99 14.66
N ALA A 125 4.95 -6.08 15.07
CA ALA A 125 4.54 -6.88 16.22
C ALA A 125 4.61 -6.06 17.52
N HIS A 126 5.71 -5.34 17.75
CA HIS A 126 5.87 -4.50 18.93
C HIS A 126 4.84 -3.35 18.94
N ASN A 127 4.63 -2.68 17.81
CA ASN A 127 3.61 -1.64 17.69
C ASN A 127 2.20 -2.19 17.87
N GLY A 128 1.92 -3.40 17.37
CA GLY A 128 0.69 -4.14 17.67
C GLY A 128 0.49 -4.33 19.17
N ASN A 129 1.52 -4.79 19.88
CA ASN A 129 1.48 -5.00 21.33
C ASN A 129 1.24 -3.69 22.10
N ARG A 130 1.95 -2.61 21.72
CA ARG A 130 1.76 -1.28 22.30
C ARG A 130 0.35 -0.75 22.04
N GLY A 131 -0.15 -0.88 20.81
CA GLY A 131 -1.52 -0.53 20.43
C GLY A 131 -2.56 -1.29 21.25
N TYR A 132 -2.38 -2.61 21.42
CA TYR A 132 -3.23 -3.44 22.27
C TYR A 132 -3.21 -2.96 23.73
N THR A 133 -2.02 -2.73 24.30
CA THR A 133 -1.84 -2.27 25.68
C THR A 133 -2.53 -0.91 25.93
N ILE A 134 -2.32 0.05 25.03
CA ILE A 134 -3.00 1.36 25.08
C ILE A 134 -4.51 1.16 24.95
N GLY A 135 -4.96 0.30 24.04
CA GLY A 135 -6.37 -0.03 23.87
C GLY A 135 -7.02 -0.60 25.14
N ARG A 136 -6.33 -1.50 25.85
CA ARG A 136 -6.77 -2.04 27.14
C ARG A 136 -6.87 -0.96 28.21
N ALA A 137 -5.92 -0.04 28.26
CA ALA A 137 -5.97 1.11 29.16
C ALA A 137 -7.16 2.04 28.81
N LEU A 138 -7.37 2.36 27.54
CA LEU A 138 -8.50 3.17 27.07
C LEU A 138 -9.85 2.53 27.39
N LEU A 139 -9.99 1.22 27.20
CA LEU A 139 -11.21 0.48 27.59
C LEU A 139 -11.45 0.53 29.10
N ARG A 140 -10.37 0.45 29.90
CA ARG A 140 -10.48 0.59 31.36
C ARG A 140 -10.90 2.01 31.74
N VAL A 141 -10.34 3.04 31.11
CA VAL A 141 -10.74 4.43 31.33
C VAL A 141 -12.21 4.63 30.95
N GLN A 142 -12.64 4.13 29.79
CA GLN A 142 -14.04 4.16 29.37
C GLN A 142 -14.95 3.55 30.45
N TYR A 143 -14.63 2.35 30.93
CA TYR A 143 -15.37 1.72 32.00
C TYR A 143 -15.43 2.59 33.28
N LEU A 144 -14.31 3.18 33.70
CA LEU A 144 -14.25 4.02 34.90
C LEU A 144 -15.07 5.31 34.73
N THR A 145 -15.02 5.96 33.56
CA THR A 145 -15.82 7.16 33.30
C THR A 145 -17.31 6.86 33.27
N ASP A 146 -17.69 5.70 32.73
CA ASP A 146 -19.08 5.29 32.59
C ASP A 146 -19.66 4.81 33.94
N SER A 147 -18.87 4.10 34.76
CA SER A 147 -19.29 3.61 36.08
C SER A 147 -19.27 4.66 37.19
N ALA A 148 -18.35 5.63 37.15
CA ALA A 148 -18.30 6.74 38.11
C ALA A 148 -19.34 7.84 37.80
N ASN A 149 -20.18 7.65 36.77
CA ASN A 149 -21.19 8.60 36.31
C ASN A 149 -20.64 10.03 36.14
N LEU A 150 -19.40 10.14 35.64
CA LEU A 150 -18.77 11.43 35.37
C LEU A 150 -19.60 12.10 34.28
N LYS A 151 -20.19 13.27 34.60
CA LYS A 151 -21.14 14.02 33.74
C LYS A 151 -20.71 14.21 32.29
N SER A 152 -19.42 14.14 32.01
CA SER A 152 -18.81 14.43 30.72
C SER A 152 -18.38 13.18 29.92
N GLY A 153 -18.35 11.99 30.56
CA GLY A 153 -18.09 10.70 29.94
C GLY A 153 -16.72 10.52 29.29
N PHE A 154 -16.49 9.37 28.66
CA PHE A 154 -15.20 9.01 28.04
C PHE A 154 -14.73 10.03 26.98
N SER A 155 -15.65 10.57 26.17
CA SER A 155 -15.31 11.49 25.08
C SER A 155 -14.79 12.83 25.59
N ALA A 156 -15.34 13.37 26.67
CA ALA A 156 -14.83 14.60 27.26
C ALA A 156 -13.51 14.36 27.99
N TRP A 157 -13.40 13.25 28.72
CA TRP A 157 -12.14 12.86 29.36
C TRP A 157 -11.00 12.78 28.34
N MET A 158 -11.22 12.17 27.17
CA MET A 158 -10.22 12.14 26.11
C MET A 158 -9.84 13.54 25.63
N LYS A 159 -10.82 14.45 25.46
CA LYS A 159 -10.55 15.82 24.99
C LYS A 159 -9.73 16.63 26.01
N GLU A 160 -9.96 16.39 27.30
CA GLU A 160 -9.28 17.08 28.40
C GLU A 160 -7.87 16.54 28.66
N ASN A 161 -7.64 15.24 28.45
CA ASN A 161 -6.41 14.55 28.87
C ASN A 161 -5.52 14.09 27.71
N LEU A 162 -6.06 13.93 26.50
CA LEU A 162 -5.34 13.45 25.32
C LEU A 162 -5.41 14.51 24.21
N ASP A 163 -4.35 15.31 24.05
CA ASP A 163 -4.22 16.18 22.88
C ASP A 163 -4.14 15.33 21.59
N ARG A 164 -4.64 15.89 20.48
CA ARG A 164 -4.60 15.26 19.15
C ARG A 164 -3.18 14.96 18.67
N ARG A 165 -2.17 15.71 19.15
CA ARG A 165 -0.75 15.45 18.87
C ARG A 165 -0.24 14.19 19.59
N THR A 166 -0.83 13.85 20.73
CA THR A 166 -0.49 12.66 21.51
C THR A 166 -1.27 11.45 21.02
N LEU A 167 -2.61 11.54 20.96
CA LEU A 167 -3.46 10.43 20.52
C LEU A 167 -4.78 10.93 19.93
N SER A 168 -4.93 10.81 18.61
CA SER A 168 -6.16 11.21 17.91
C SER A 168 -7.34 10.29 18.27
N LYS A 169 -8.57 10.81 18.22
CA LYS A 169 -9.81 10.01 18.43
C LYS A 169 -9.87 8.78 17.52
N ARG A 170 -9.43 8.89 16.27
CA ARG A 170 -9.39 7.77 15.32
C ARG A 170 -8.40 6.70 15.78
N THR A 171 -7.23 7.11 16.26
CA THR A 171 -6.20 6.20 16.78
C THR A 171 -6.66 5.52 18.07
N CYS A 172 -7.32 6.25 19.00
CA CYS A 172 -7.94 5.66 20.18
C CYS A 172 -8.90 4.52 19.79
N GLN A 173 -9.79 4.78 18.84
CA GLN A 173 -10.76 3.78 18.40
C GLN A 173 -10.08 2.56 17.79
N LYS A 174 -9.07 2.75 16.93
CA LYS A 174 -8.26 1.64 16.38
C LYS A 174 -7.67 0.77 17.50
N TYR A 175 -7.03 1.37 18.49
CA TYR A 175 -6.40 0.63 19.60
C TYR A 175 -7.43 -0.10 20.47
N MET A 176 -8.55 0.54 20.80
CA MET A 176 -9.64 -0.10 21.53
C MET A 176 -10.25 -1.26 20.73
N ASP A 177 -10.41 -1.12 19.42
CA ASP A 177 -10.92 -2.18 18.55
C ASP A 177 -9.97 -3.37 18.44
N ILE A 178 -8.66 -3.13 18.46
CA ILE A 178 -7.65 -4.20 18.57
C ILE A 178 -7.79 -4.91 19.93
N ALA A 179 -7.86 -4.14 21.02
CA ALA A 179 -7.93 -4.66 22.37
C ALA A 179 -9.23 -5.41 22.71
N ARG A 180 -10.28 -5.26 21.89
CA ARG A 180 -11.54 -6.02 22.00
C ARG A 180 -11.47 -7.41 21.36
N MET A 181 -10.50 -7.68 20.49
CA MET A 181 -10.33 -9.01 19.90
C MET A 181 -9.56 -9.89 20.88
N ALA A 182 -10.20 -10.97 21.34
CA ALA A 182 -9.69 -11.78 22.45
C ALA A 182 -8.34 -12.46 22.13
N ASP A 183 -8.13 -12.87 20.89
CA ASP A 183 -6.93 -13.53 20.40
C ASP A 183 -5.96 -12.58 19.68
N ALA A 184 -6.12 -11.24 19.79
CA ALA A 184 -5.25 -10.27 19.11
C ALA A 184 -3.76 -10.46 19.39
N LEU A 185 -3.42 -10.93 20.60
CA LEU A 185 -2.04 -11.15 21.03
C LEU A 185 -1.34 -12.26 20.23
N ASP A 186 -2.08 -13.26 19.74
CA ASP A 186 -1.54 -14.35 18.92
C ASP A 186 -1.23 -13.88 17.49
N TYR A 187 -1.79 -12.74 17.08
CA TYR A 187 -1.70 -12.18 15.73
C TYR A 187 -1.03 -10.81 15.68
N LEU A 188 -0.23 -10.45 16.69
CA LEU A 188 0.51 -9.19 16.73
C LEU A 188 1.39 -8.92 15.50
N PRO A 189 2.04 -9.91 14.84
CA PRO A 189 2.82 -9.66 13.63
C PRO A 189 2.02 -8.99 12.49
N LEU A 190 0.69 -9.04 12.51
CA LEU A 190 -0.15 -8.27 11.59
C LEU A 190 0.01 -6.75 11.76
N GLY A 191 0.37 -6.30 12.97
CA GLY A 191 0.51 -4.89 13.31
C GLY A 191 -0.82 -4.13 13.39
N ILE A 192 -0.73 -2.86 13.80
CA ILE A 192 -1.90 -2.02 14.10
C ILE A 192 -2.87 -1.91 12.92
N GLU A 193 -2.37 -1.57 11.73
CA GLU A 193 -3.25 -1.23 10.60
C GLU A 193 -4.07 -2.43 10.13
N LYS A 194 -3.44 -3.60 10.00
CA LYS A 194 -4.13 -4.82 9.56
C LYS A 194 -5.10 -5.32 10.64
N LEU A 195 -4.70 -5.35 11.92
CA LEU A 195 -5.61 -5.72 13.03
C LEU A 195 -6.81 -4.78 13.14
N ALA A 196 -6.58 -3.47 13.01
CA ALA A 196 -7.66 -2.48 13.05
C ALA A 196 -8.62 -2.61 11.85
N ALA A 197 -8.10 -2.96 10.67
CA ALA A 197 -8.91 -3.22 9.49
C ALA A 197 -9.68 -4.55 9.56
N LEU A 198 -9.16 -5.54 10.31
CA LEU A 198 -9.80 -6.83 10.53
C LEU A 198 -10.97 -6.74 11.52
N SER A 199 -10.84 -5.98 12.60
CA SER A 199 -11.86 -5.80 13.64
C SER A 199 -13.31 -5.55 13.12
N PRO A 200 -13.57 -4.60 12.19
CA PRO A 200 -14.92 -4.39 11.67
C PRO A 200 -15.45 -5.59 10.86
N ILE A 201 -14.59 -6.36 10.21
CA ILE A 201 -14.97 -7.56 9.45
C ILE A 201 -15.41 -8.66 10.40
N LEU A 202 -14.65 -8.90 11.48
CA LEU A 202 -14.99 -9.90 12.49
C LEU A 202 -16.36 -9.60 13.14
N LYS A 203 -16.66 -8.32 13.42
CA LYS A 203 -17.95 -7.90 13.99
C LYS A 203 -19.14 -8.16 13.07
N GLN A 204 -18.92 -8.25 11.76
CA GLN A 204 -19.96 -8.50 10.76
C GLN A 204 -20.14 -9.98 10.42
N MET A 205 -19.22 -10.84 10.87
CA MET A 205 -19.26 -12.26 10.58
C MET A 205 -19.98 -13.02 11.69
N GLU A 206 -21.04 -13.74 11.31
CA GLU A 206 -21.80 -14.58 12.23
C GLU A 206 -21.07 -15.89 12.57
N GLY A 207 -21.28 -16.37 13.79
CA GLY A 207 -20.80 -17.69 14.24
C GLY A 207 -19.30 -17.77 14.51
N LEU A 208 -18.62 -16.65 14.76
CA LEU A 208 -17.24 -16.65 15.24
C LEU A 208 -17.19 -16.86 16.76
N ASN A 209 -16.25 -17.66 17.23
CA ASN A 209 -15.96 -17.83 18.65
C ASN A 209 -15.48 -16.50 19.26
N PRO A 210 -16.18 -15.95 20.27
CA PRO A 210 -15.78 -14.68 20.91
C PRO A 210 -14.40 -14.70 21.55
N THR A 211 -13.88 -15.88 21.92
CA THR A 211 -12.57 -16.06 22.56
C THR A 211 -11.43 -16.22 21.55
N ALA A 212 -11.74 -16.54 20.30
CA ALA A 212 -10.75 -16.71 19.23
C ALA A 212 -11.29 -16.29 17.86
N PRO A 213 -11.77 -15.03 17.72
CA PRO A 213 -12.45 -14.60 16.51
C PRO A 213 -11.53 -14.54 15.28
N ILE A 214 -10.23 -14.26 15.44
CA ILE A 214 -9.28 -14.23 14.31
C ILE A 214 -8.99 -15.65 13.84
N ARG A 215 -8.77 -16.59 14.78
CA ARG A 215 -8.57 -18.01 14.43
C ARG A 215 -9.76 -18.57 13.65
N ASP A 216 -10.97 -18.41 14.17
CA ASP A 216 -12.19 -18.88 13.51
C ASP A 216 -12.40 -18.21 12.14
N PHE A 217 -12.06 -16.93 12.02
CA PHE A 217 -12.07 -16.22 10.74
C PHE A 217 -11.14 -16.88 9.72
N THR A 218 -9.91 -17.20 10.12
CA THR A 218 -8.93 -17.84 9.22
C THR A 218 -9.37 -19.22 8.80
N GLU A 219 -9.93 -20.01 9.71
CA GLU A 219 -10.47 -21.35 9.41
C GLU A 219 -11.67 -21.25 8.45
N LYS A 220 -12.64 -20.38 8.74
CA LYS A 220 -13.87 -20.21 7.95
C LYS A 220 -13.65 -19.68 6.53
N LEU A 221 -12.50 -19.02 6.29
CA LEU A 221 -12.09 -18.52 4.98
C LEU A 221 -10.91 -19.29 4.39
N GLU A 222 -10.58 -20.44 5.00
CA GLU A 222 -9.53 -21.37 4.57
C GLU A 222 -8.18 -20.67 4.38
N VAL A 223 -7.90 -19.64 5.18
CA VAL A 223 -6.66 -18.86 5.15
C VAL A 223 -5.58 -19.71 5.79
N ASN A 224 -4.69 -20.29 4.97
CA ASN A 224 -3.65 -21.17 5.47
C ASN A 224 -2.41 -20.37 5.93
N LEU A 225 -2.38 -20.06 7.22
CA LEU A 225 -1.23 -19.38 7.82
C LEU A 225 -0.01 -20.29 8.01
N LYS A 226 -0.18 -21.62 8.02
CA LYS A 226 0.91 -22.58 8.27
C LYS A 226 1.86 -22.70 7.08
N ASP A 227 1.34 -22.47 5.87
CA ASP A 227 2.12 -22.56 4.63
C ASP A 227 2.76 -21.22 4.25
N CYS A 228 2.55 -20.17 5.05
CA CYS A 228 3.16 -18.86 4.80
C CYS A 228 4.66 -18.90 5.09
N GLN A 229 5.47 -18.56 4.09
CA GLN A 229 6.93 -18.56 4.20
C GLN A 229 7.45 -17.47 5.15
N ASP A 230 6.71 -16.36 5.26
CA ASP A 230 7.04 -15.22 6.11
C ASP A 230 5.78 -14.45 6.57
N VAL A 231 5.99 -13.39 7.35
CA VAL A 231 4.91 -12.53 7.89
C VAL A 231 4.20 -11.73 6.80
N GLU A 232 4.87 -11.37 5.69
CA GLU A 232 4.23 -10.65 4.60
C GLU A 232 3.30 -11.56 3.80
N ALA A 233 3.70 -12.80 3.55
CA ALA A 233 2.82 -13.84 3.02
C ALA A 233 1.60 -14.06 3.95
N MET A 234 1.82 -14.14 5.26
CA MET A 234 0.73 -14.24 6.24
C MET A 234 -0.23 -13.04 6.17
N ARG A 235 0.30 -11.81 6.10
CA ARG A 235 -0.48 -10.57 5.98
C ARG A 235 -1.25 -10.49 4.66
N PHE A 236 -0.66 -11.01 3.59
CA PHE A 236 -1.26 -11.10 2.28
C PHE A 236 -2.44 -12.09 2.29
N GLU A 237 -2.24 -13.30 2.81
CA GLU A 237 -3.30 -14.32 2.94
C GLU A 237 -4.48 -13.85 3.80
N ILE A 238 -4.20 -13.20 4.92
CA ILE A 238 -5.25 -12.56 5.73
C ILE A 238 -5.95 -11.46 4.94
N GLY A 239 -5.21 -10.69 4.13
CA GLY A 239 -5.78 -9.71 3.20
C GLY A 239 -6.75 -10.35 2.19
N VAL A 240 -6.40 -11.49 1.62
CA VAL A 240 -7.28 -12.28 0.73
C VAL A 240 -8.54 -12.71 1.48
N GLY A 241 -8.40 -13.24 2.70
CA GLY A 241 -9.54 -13.56 3.57
C GLY A 241 -10.43 -12.35 3.81
N MET A 242 -9.85 -11.20 4.14
CA MET A 242 -10.60 -9.96 4.35
C MET A 242 -11.35 -9.53 3.08
N GLY A 243 -10.74 -9.69 1.90
CA GLY A 243 -11.39 -9.46 0.61
C GLY A 243 -12.58 -10.38 0.38
N MET A 244 -12.41 -11.67 0.65
CA MET A 244 -13.48 -12.68 0.57
C MET A 244 -14.64 -12.37 1.53
N ALA A 245 -14.34 -11.97 2.77
CA ALA A 245 -15.37 -11.60 3.74
C ALA A 245 -16.17 -10.37 3.28
N LYS A 246 -15.50 -9.34 2.75
CA LYS A 246 -16.16 -8.16 2.19
C LYS A 246 -17.06 -8.51 1.00
N LEU A 247 -16.59 -9.36 0.09
CA LEU A 247 -17.38 -9.84 -1.06
C LEU A 247 -18.66 -10.54 -0.61
N ARG A 248 -18.54 -11.46 0.36
CA ARG A 248 -19.69 -12.16 0.95
C ARG A 248 -20.66 -11.19 1.62
N HIS A 249 -20.16 -10.20 2.36
CA HIS A 249 -21.00 -9.16 2.98
C HIS A 249 -21.77 -8.33 1.93
N HIS A 250 -21.19 -8.11 0.76
CA HIS A 250 -21.83 -7.44 -0.37
C HIS A 250 -22.68 -8.36 -1.27
N GLY A 251 -22.90 -9.62 -0.88
CA GLY A 251 -23.76 -10.57 -1.61
C GLY A 251 -23.06 -11.37 -2.70
N PHE A 252 -21.74 -11.24 -2.85
CA PHE A 252 -20.94 -11.99 -3.84
C PHE A 252 -20.40 -13.28 -3.21
N THR A 253 -21.26 -14.27 -2.98
CA THR A 253 -20.92 -15.52 -2.29
C THR A 253 -20.15 -16.53 -3.15
N GLU A 254 -20.31 -16.48 -4.47
CA GLU A 254 -19.71 -17.44 -5.42
C GLU A 254 -18.35 -17.00 -5.98
N MET A 255 -17.74 -15.94 -5.43
CA MET A 255 -16.45 -15.44 -5.91
C MET A 255 -15.33 -16.46 -5.59
N PRO A 256 -14.54 -16.94 -6.58
CA PRO A 256 -13.43 -17.84 -6.31
C PRO A 256 -12.32 -17.14 -5.52
N LYS A 257 -11.85 -17.76 -4.44
CA LYS A 257 -10.74 -17.24 -3.60
C LYS A 257 -9.48 -16.96 -4.42
N GLU A 258 -9.15 -17.85 -5.35
CA GLU A 258 -7.99 -17.72 -6.22
C GLU A 258 -8.06 -16.50 -7.15
N LEU A 259 -9.27 -16.08 -7.55
CA LEU A 259 -9.46 -14.86 -8.34
C LEU A 259 -9.16 -13.62 -7.50
N VAL A 260 -9.61 -13.61 -6.24
CA VAL A 260 -9.33 -12.52 -5.29
C VAL A 260 -7.84 -12.44 -4.97
N ARG A 261 -7.19 -13.59 -4.80
CA ARG A 261 -5.73 -13.70 -4.64
C ARG A 261 -5.00 -13.03 -5.81
N LYS A 262 -5.27 -13.45 -7.04
CA LYS A 262 -4.64 -12.88 -8.25
C LYS A 262 -4.91 -11.38 -8.42
N PHE A 263 -6.11 -10.93 -8.06
CA PHE A 263 -6.46 -9.51 -8.07
C PHE A 263 -5.57 -8.71 -7.10
N MET A 264 -5.33 -9.24 -5.90
CA MET A 264 -4.47 -8.61 -4.91
C MET A 264 -2.97 -8.72 -5.25
N GLU A 265 -2.53 -9.84 -5.83
CA GLU A 265 -1.15 -9.99 -6.37
C GLU A 265 -0.86 -8.96 -7.47
N SER A 266 -1.88 -8.56 -8.23
CA SER A 266 -1.79 -7.48 -9.22
C SER A 266 -1.69 -6.07 -8.59
N GLY A 267 -1.62 -5.97 -7.26
CA GLY A 267 -1.48 -4.71 -6.52
C GLY A 267 -2.79 -3.96 -6.27
N PHE A 268 -3.95 -4.59 -6.51
CA PHE A 268 -5.24 -3.96 -6.29
C PHE A 268 -5.87 -4.34 -4.94
N GLU A 269 -6.45 -3.36 -4.27
CA GLU A 269 -7.36 -3.58 -3.14
C GLU A 269 -8.82 -3.37 -3.54
N LEU A 270 -9.71 -4.23 -3.03
CA LEU A 270 -11.15 -4.07 -3.19
C LEU A 270 -11.63 -2.80 -2.49
N ASN A 271 -12.21 -1.90 -3.27
CA ASN A 271 -12.80 -0.65 -2.79
C ASN A 271 -14.28 -0.54 -3.18
N LYS A 272 -14.94 0.52 -2.70
CA LYS A 272 -16.37 0.76 -2.93
C LYS A 272 -16.76 0.75 -4.42
N LYS A 273 -15.95 1.35 -5.30
CA LYS A 273 -16.22 1.41 -6.74
C LYS A 273 -16.20 0.02 -7.37
N ASP A 274 -15.35 -0.87 -6.89
CA ASP A 274 -15.27 -2.25 -7.37
C ASP A 274 -16.57 -2.99 -7.03
N PHE A 275 -17.09 -2.84 -5.80
CA PHE A 275 -18.37 -3.42 -5.38
C PHE A 275 -19.56 -2.84 -6.16
N ASP A 276 -19.59 -1.53 -6.36
CA ASP A 276 -20.63 -0.85 -7.14
C ASP A 276 -20.64 -1.37 -8.60
N ALA A 277 -19.46 -1.51 -9.22
CA ALA A 277 -19.33 -2.02 -10.59
C ALA A 277 -19.72 -3.50 -10.70
N MET A 278 -19.32 -4.35 -9.75
CA MET A 278 -19.73 -5.75 -9.69
C MET A 278 -21.25 -5.89 -9.51
N LYS A 279 -21.86 -5.02 -8.71
CA LYS A 279 -23.31 -5.01 -8.50
C LYS A 279 -24.05 -4.63 -9.79
N VAL A 280 -23.61 -3.59 -10.50
CA VAL A 280 -24.17 -3.21 -11.80
C VAL A 280 -24.03 -4.35 -12.81
N ALA A 281 -22.87 -5.04 -12.82
CA ALA A 281 -22.67 -6.20 -13.69
C ALA A 281 -23.66 -7.33 -13.38
N GLN A 282 -23.89 -7.62 -12.10
CA GLN A 282 -24.87 -8.64 -11.66
C GLN A 282 -26.30 -8.25 -12.04
N GLU A 283 -26.70 -7.00 -11.79
CA GLU A 283 -28.04 -6.47 -12.12
C GLU A 283 -28.31 -6.46 -13.62
N SER A 284 -27.27 -6.32 -14.45
CA SER A 284 -27.35 -6.37 -15.91
C SER A 284 -27.31 -7.80 -16.47
N GLY A 285 -27.36 -8.83 -15.62
CA GLY A 285 -27.30 -10.25 -16.02
C GLY A 285 -25.90 -10.76 -16.37
N GLY A 286 -24.85 -9.98 -16.09
CA GLY A 286 -23.45 -10.37 -16.24
C GLY A 286 -22.87 -11.08 -15.02
N SER A 287 -21.62 -11.53 -15.12
CA SER A 287 -20.89 -12.12 -13.99
C SER A 287 -20.02 -11.07 -13.30
N PRO A 288 -20.15 -10.89 -11.96
CA PRO A 288 -19.21 -10.12 -11.15
C PRO A 288 -17.75 -10.58 -11.29
N THR A 289 -17.50 -11.88 -11.51
CA THR A 289 -16.14 -12.42 -11.64
C THR A 289 -15.40 -11.81 -12.84
N LYS A 290 -16.12 -11.59 -13.95
CA LYS A 290 -15.57 -11.00 -15.18
C LYS A 290 -15.01 -9.60 -14.95
N TYR A 291 -15.56 -8.86 -13.98
CA TYR A 291 -15.03 -7.55 -13.61
C TYR A 291 -13.60 -7.65 -13.06
N LEU A 292 -13.37 -8.55 -12.10
CA LEU A 292 -12.03 -8.75 -11.52
C LEU A 292 -11.07 -9.37 -12.54
N GLU A 293 -11.53 -10.35 -13.34
CA GLU A 293 -10.75 -10.95 -14.42
C GLU A 293 -10.26 -9.91 -15.43
N ASN A 294 -11.12 -8.95 -15.79
CA ASN A 294 -10.74 -7.86 -16.69
C ASN A 294 -9.68 -6.95 -16.07
N ILE A 295 -9.80 -6.62 -14.77
CA ILE A 295 -8.79 -5.79 -14.10
C ILE A 295 -7.44 -6.52 -14.06
N ILE A 296 -7.44 -7.81 -13.73
CA ILE A 296 -6.22 -8.63 -13.73
C ILE A 296 -5.60 -8.66 -15.14
N LYS A 297 -6.42 -8.91 -16.17
CA LYS A 297 -5.95 -9.02 -17.55
C LYS A 297 -5.36 -7.72 -18.10
N PHE A 298 -5.99 -6.59 -17.81
CA PHE A 298 -5.59 -5.29 -18.36
C PHE A 298 -4.76 -4.44 -17.39
N ASN A 299 -4.51 -4.95 -16.18
CA ASN A 299 -3.85 -4.27 -15.07
C ASN A 299 -4.36 -2.83 -14.84
N LYS A 300 -5.67 -2.62 -15.01
CA LYS A 300 -6.30 -1.30 -14.90
C LYS A 300 -7.77 -1.44 -14.52
N ARG A 301 -8.25 -0.58 -13.62
CA ARG A 301 -9.69 -0.43 -13.36
C ARG A 301 -10.38 0.18 -14.59
N PRO A 302 -11.56 -0.30 -14.99
CA PRO A 302 -12.34 0.35 -16.04
C PRO A 302 -12.54 1.82 -15.67
N ASP A 303 -12.25 2.73 -16.60
CA ASP A 303 -12.54 4.15 -16.39
C ASP A 303 -14.07 4.28 -16.17
N ALA A 304 -14.48 5.17 -15.28
CA ALA A 304 -15.89 5.36 -14.88
C ALA A 304 -16.82 5.74 -16.06
N SER A 305 -16.27 5.94 -17.26
CA SER A 305 -16.97 6.14 -18.53
C SER A 305 -17.29 4.84 -19.29
N HIS A 306 -16.89 3.66 -18.80
CA HIS A 306 -17.03 2.38 -19.50
C HIS A 306 -17.78 1.29 -18.72
N THR A 307 -18.66 1.66 -17.77
CA THR A 307 -19.81 0.79 -17.47
C THR A 307 -20.90 1.06 -18.52
N GLY A 308 -20.66 0.55 -19.72
CA GLY A 308 -21.52 0.75 -20.90
C GLY A 308 -21.79 -0.58 -21.61
N GLY A 309 -22.33 -1.55 -20.87
CA GLY A 309 -22.88 -2.79 -21.41
C GLY A 309 -24.39 -2.72 -21.63
N ALA A 310 -24.91 -1.57 -22.08
CA ALA A 310 -26.17 -1.41 -22.79
C ALA A 310 -26.18 0.03 -23.31
N SER A 311 -26.57 0.21 -24.57
CA SER A 311 -26.82 1.50 -25.19
C SER A 311 -27.96 2.23 -24.48
N THR A 312 -27.69 2.84 -23.32
CA THR A 312 -28.59 3.84 -22.75
C THR A 312 -28.31 5.15 -23.46
N PRO A 313 -29.28 5.75 -24.17
CA PRO A 313 -29.08 7.03 -24.82
C PRO A 313 -28.63 8.05 -23.75
N PRO A 314 -27.59 8.85 -24.02
CA PRO A 314 -27.09 9.84 -23.07
C PRO A 314 -28.24 10.74 -22.62
N LYS A 315 -28.45 10.81 -21.30
CA LYS A 315 -29.40 11.75 -20.71
C LYS A 315 -28.87 13.15 -20.98
N ASN A 316 -29.64 13.91 -21.76
CA ASN A 316 -29.44 15.32 -22.09
C ASN A 316 -28.26 15.64 -23.02
N LEU A 317 -28.35 15.20 -24.28
CA LEU A 317 -27.42 15.55 -25.37
C LEU A 317 -27.17 17.06 -25.53
N MET A 318 -28.17 17.91 -25.22
CA MET A 318 -28.02 19.37 -25.29
C MET A 318 -27.04 19.90 -24.25
N GLU A 319 -27.10 19.40 -23.01
CA GLU A 319 -26.22 19.80 -21.92
C GLU A 319 -24.77 19.39 -22.21
N GLN A 320 -24.55 18.16 -22.69
CA GLN A 320 -23.23 17.69 -23.09
C GLN A 320 -22.65 18.47 -24.28
N THR A 321 -23.48 18.82 -25.26
CA THR A 321 -23.06 19.66 -26.39
C THR A 321 -22.68 21.07 -25.91
N GLN A 322 -23.40 21.59 -24.91
CA GLN A 322 -23.11 22.90 -24.31
C GLN A 322 -21.80 22.87 -23.50
N GLU A 323 -21.52 21.81 -22.75
CA GLU A 323 -20.25 21.65 -22.02
C GLU A 323 -19.03 21.58 -22.94
N ILE A 324 -19.14 20.87 -24.08
CA ILE A 324 -18.09 20.83 -25.11
C ILE A 324 -17.85 22.25 -25.65
N ARG A 325 -18.93 22.96 -26.00
CA ARG A 325 -18.86 24.35 -26.49
C ARG A 325 -18.21 25.29 -25.48
N ASP A 326 -18.59 25.18 -24.20
CA ASP A 326 -18.06 26.03 -23.14
C ASP A 326 -16.57 25.77 -22.90
N THR A 327 -16.15 24.50 -22.98
CA THR A 327 -14.75 24.10 -22.88
C THR A 327 -13.91 24.66 -24.03
N VAL A 328 -14.38 24.52 -25.28
CA VAL A 328 -13.72 25.12 -26.45
C VAL A 328 -13.66 26.65 -26.33
N THR A 329 -14.75 27.28 -25.88
CA THR A 329 -14.81 28.74 -25.72
C THR A 329 -13.83 29.24 -24.66
N LYS A 330 -13.66 28.51 -23.55
CA LYS A 330 -12.66 28.82 -22.51
C LYS A 330 -11.24 28.72 -23.05
N LEU A 331 -10.95 27.70 -23.86
CA LEU A 331 -9.63 27.52 -24.48
C LEU A 331 -9.32 28.63 -25.49
N LEU A 332 -10.31 29.07 -26.28
CA LEU A 332 -10.16 30.18 -27.24
C LEU A 332 -9.97 31.54 -26.55
N LYS A 333 -10.51 31.71 -25.33
CA LYS A 333 -10.37 32.94 -24.53
C LYS A 333 -9.09 32.98 -23.69
N ALA A 334 -8.33 31.88 -23.65
CA ALA A 334 -7.08 31.85 -22.90
C ALA A 334 -6.03 32.75 -23.60
N PRO A 335 -5.36 33.67 -22.88
CA PRO A 335 -4.41 34.61 -23.47
C PRO A 335 -3.17 33.94 -24.07
N THR A 336 -2.83 32.73 -23.62
CA THR A 336 -1.86 31.83 -24.25
C THR A 336 -2.29 30.39 -24.03
N ILE A 337 -2.23 29.56 -25.08
CA ILE A 337 -2.44 28.12 -24.98
C ILE A 337 -1.07 27.49 -24.64
N LYS A 338 -0.80 27.23 -23.35
CA LYS A 338 0.42 26.54 -22.92
C LYS A 338 0.15 25.04 -22.79
N GLY A 339 0.78 24.24 -23.66
CA GLY A 339 0.72 22.79 -23.68
C GLY A 339 0.98 22.25 -25.08
N ASN A 340 1.54 21.04 -25.17
CA ASN A 340 1.77 20.38 -26.46
C ASN A 340 0.43 19.80 -26.97
N ILE A 341 -0.41 20.67 -27.55
CA ILE A 341 -1.68 20.24 -28.14
C ILE A 341 -1.39 19.59 -29.47
N ASN A 342 -1.66 18.28 -29.56
CA ASN A 342 -1.56 17.54 -30.79
C ASN A 342 -2.73 17.94 -31.73
N ILE A 343 -2.39 18.53 -32.88
CA ILE A 343 -3.34 19.00 -33.90
C ILE A 343 -4.17 17.82 -34.45
N ASP A 344 -3.58 16.64 -34.61
CA ASP A 344 -4.27 15.44 -35.12
C ASP A 344 -5.45 15.04 -34.23
N ARG A 345 -5.37 15.33 -32.92
CA ARG A 345 -6.46 15.08 -31.97
C ARG A 345 -7.59 16.09 -32.09
N ILE A 346 -7.28 17.32 -32.51
CA ILE A 346 -8.30 18.33 -32.83
C ILE A 346 -9.02 17.94 -34.11
N ASP A 347 -8.27 17.49 -35.13
CA ASP A 347 -8.85 17.04 -36.39
C ASP A 347 -9.75 15.81 -36.21
N ALA A 348 -9.33 14.84 -35.38
CA ALA A 348 -10.18 13.71 -34.99
C ALA A 348 -11.47 14.15 -34.30
N LEU A 349 -11.38 15.12 -33.37
CA LEU A 349 -12.57 15.67 -32.69
C LEU A 349 -13.51 16.38 -33.67
N ILE A 350 -12.98 17.10 -34.66
CA ILE A 350 -13.79 17.73 -35.72
C ILE A 350 -14.52 16.67 -36.53
N GLN A 351 -13.81 15.62 -36.98
CA GLN A 351 -14.40 14.52 -37.74
C GLN A 351 -15.52 13.83 -36.96
N ASP A 352 -15.32 13.55 -35.67
CA ASP A 352 -16.33 12.93 -34.82
C ASP A 352 -17.57 13.83 -34.64
N LEU A 353 -17.39 15.15 -34.48
CA LEU A 353 -18.48 16.11 -34.39
C LEU A 353 -19.24 16.28 -35.72
N GLU A 354 -18.55 16.21 -36.86
CA GLU A 354 -19.17 16.22 -38.19
C GLU A 354 -19.96 14.95 -38.47
N ALA A 355 -19.44 13.79 -38.06
CA ALA A 355 -20.14 12.52 -38.13
C ALA A 355 -21.39 12.53 -37.23
N LEU A 356 -21.29 13.08 -36.02
CA LEU A 356 -22.43 13.26 -35.11
C LEU A 356 -23.50 14.18 -35.71
N LYS A 357 -23.09 15.32 -36.27
CA LYS A 357 -23.99 16.27 -36.95
C LYS A 357 -24.70 15.62 -38.13
N SER A 358 -23.98 14.83 -38.93
CA SER A 358 -24.54 14.10 -40.06
C SER A 358 -25.58 13.07 -39.61
N ARG A 359 -25.28 12.32 -38.54
CA ARG A 359 -26.22 11.37 -37.92
C ARG A 359 -27.48 12.06 -37.40
N LEU A 360 -27.35 13.20 -36.71
CA LEU A 360 -28.50 13.95 -36.20
C LEU A 360 -29.38 14.49 -37.33
N LYS A 361 -28.79 14.98 -38.43
CA LYS A 361 -29.53 15.43 -39.62
C LYS A 361 -30.26 14.28 -40.32
N SER A 362 -29.62 13.11 -40.43
CA SER A 362 -30.30 11.93 -40.98
C SER A 362 -31.44 11.45 -40.08
N SER A 363 -31.28 11.54 -38.75
CA SER A 363 -32.34 11.18 -37.80
C SER A 363 -33.50 12.17 -37.79
N SER A 364 -33.27 13.46 -38.05
CA SER A 364 -34.35 14.45 -38.17
C SER A 364 -35.16 14.33 -39.47
N ASN A 365 -34.58 13.79 -40.54
CA ASN A 365 -35.28 13.59 -41.82
C ASN A 365 -36.21 12.34 -41.80
N GLN A 366 -35.90 11.30 -41.02
CA GLN A 366 -36.76 10.10 -40.89
C GLN A 366 -38.09 10.36 -40.17
N THR A 367 -38.13 11.35 -39.27
CA THR A 367 -39.36 11.71 -38.54
C THR A 367 -40.36 12.51 -39.40
N ALA A 368 -39.88 13.21 -40.43
CA ALA A 368 -40.73 14.01 -41.33
C ALA A 368 -41.50 13.16 -42.36
N GLU A 369 -40.92 12.06 -42.84
CA GLU A 369 -41.57 11.15 -43.81
C GLU A 369 -42.62 10.22 -43.15
N SER A 370 -42.55 10.03 -41.83
CA SER A 370 -43.45 9.12 -41.09
C SER A 370 -44.81 9.73 -40.72
N THR A 371 -45.06 11.02 -41.00
CA THR A 371 -46.27 11.74 -40.54
C THR A 371 -47.32 11.94 -41.65
N THR A 372 -47.11 11.45 -42.88
CA THR A 372 -47.99 11.81 -44.02
C THR A 372 -49.03 10.77 -44.45
N TRP A 373 -49.20 9.64 -43.77
CA TRP A 373 -50.26 8.68 -44.13
C TRP A 373 -50.94 8.06 -42.91
N ILE A 374 -52.16 8.50 -42.64
CA ILE A 374 -53.40 7.71 -42.46
C ILE A 374 -54.46 8.68 -41.91
N ARG A 375 -55.21 9.33 -42.81
CA ARG A 375 -56.60 9.72 -42.52
C ARG A 375 -57.49 8.64 -43.13
N ARG A 376 -58.19 7.87 -42.30
CA ARG A 376 -59.41 7.18 -42.71
C ARG A 376 -60.54 7.47 -41.73
N PRO A 377 -61.79 7.50 -42.22
CA PRO A 377 -62.89 8.22 -41.59
C PRO A 377 -63.67 7.35 -40.60
N LYS A 378 -64.27 8.01 -39.59
CA LYS A 378 -65.25 7.42 -38.67
C LYS A 378 -66.48 6.94 -39.43
N PRO A 379 -66.95 5.69 -39.26
CA PRO A 379 -68.32 5.33 -39.56
C PRO A 379 -69.21 5.66 -38.35
N GLY A 380 -70.34 6.29 -38.65
CA GLY A 380 -71.37 6.68 -37.68
C GLY A 380 -72.24 5.53 -37.21
N LEU A 381 -72.90 5.78 -36.09
CA LEU A 381 -74.12 5.11 -35.61
C LEU A 381 -75.22 6.18 -35.60
N PRO A 382 -76.44 5.82 -35.98
CA PRO A 382 -77.50 5.81 -34.96
C PRO A 382 -77.68 4.42 -34.37
#